data_AF-A0A367FYD3-F1
#
_entry.id   AF-A0A367FYD3-F1
#
_cell.length_a   1.000
_cell.length_b   1.000
_cell.length_c   1.000
_cell.angle_alpha   90.00
_cell.angle_beta   90.00
_cell.angle_gamma   90.00
#
_symmetry.space_group_name_H-M   'P 1'
#
loop_
_entity.id
_entity.type
_entity.pdbx_description
1 polymer ?
#
loop_
_entity_poly.entity_id
_entity_poly.type
_entity_poly.pdbx_seq_one_letter_code
_entity_poly.pdbx_strand_id
1 'polypeptide(L)'
;MIKKISRRSFLQACSVAAATAALTACGGGKAESKTADAHEAVTFMAPYKEIEAFIEQVHSVYPEVNIEVVPYSGDNTTTCLQNMFAAGDLPDVCTLTYYDPQIDLVSDKLLDLSGYDFTDNYVESRLQDVFDNGAIYLLPSVYNCYGITYNKTLLREHGWELPNSFAELEVLAAKAKEAGVDLCLPQIQYPGYGFQYLCNIADADFLGTLDGRLWQKDYLSGKANVSNTPGMMQAMAYVKKWKDIGMLNDSGDALDDNVTLQRMAEGNTLFLIGNTNGIVEADGNADKFGLMPYLSEDGTQNVFVLNVNRFYGLNKKLKQNPQKLEDALKVMRVLSTVAGTSALQPATALKSSLLPFKGAKADGTYYADIADTLNAGNTAPFIYSGWENTFVTTGLKMLDFMKGNATMEDVIRQLDEDQDSVVNNTPDFITTVTEELSQQDCAMLVGRCFAQATGSDLALVSLSTWIPGNPTEQNHHGVAAKLYAKGITDYDLSVILPTGWNRTIQTVSLTGQQISDLLASGYDAYGNGKGYPYVLVSPVQPEAGKTYQVAICGVSDQLAAEATVTDSGVVGMDAAKTFFGAYTTISRADTAWS
;
A
#
# COMPACT_ATOMS: atom_id res chain seq x y z
N MET A 1 -65.71 47.82 12.43
CA MET A 1 -65.64 46.62 13.30
C MET A 1 -64.35 45.89 12.92
N ILE A 2 -63.20 46.07 13.59
CA ILE A 2 -62.78 45.41 14.86
C ILE A 2 -63.19 43.93 14.84
N LYS A 3 -62.27 42.96 14.73
CA LYS A 3 -61.21 42.69 15.72
C LYS A 3 -59.82 42.43 15.13
N LYS A 4 -58.84 43.09 15.76
CA LYS A 4 -57.41 42.81 15.75
C LYS A 4 -57.13 41.42 16.33
N ILE A 5 -56.35 40.61 15.62
CA ILE A 5 -55.68 39.43 16.19
C ILE A 5 -54.30 39.87 16.68
N SER A 6 -53.96 39.48 17.90
CA SER A 6 -52.79 39.94 18.65
C SER A 6 -51.49 39.25 18.19
N ARG A 7 -50.36 39.94 18.40
CA ARG A 7 -48.96 39.59 18.05
C ARG A 7 -48.39 38.29 18.65
N ARG A 8 -49.20 37.39 19.20
CA ARG A 8 -48.75 36.16 19.88
C ARG A 8 -48.99 34.85 19.12
N SER A 9 -49.55 34.87 17.91
CA SER A 9 -49.90 33.62 17.18
C SER A 9 -49.33 33.49 15.77
N PHE A 10 -48.29 34.28 15.42
CA PHE A 10 -47.58 34.17 14.13
C PHE A 10 -46.08 33.82 14.30
N LEU A 11 -45.71 33.27 15.46
CA LEU A 11 -44.32 32.92 15.82
C LEU A 11 -44.13 31.42 16.08
N GLN A 12 -44.99 30.56 15.50
CA GLN A 12 -44.91 29.10 15.71
C GLN A 12 -44.88 28.25 14.44
N ALA A 13 -44.55 28.84 13.29
CA ALA A 13 -44.18 28.08 12.11
C ALA A 13 -43.12 28.87 11.34
N CYS A 14 -42.06 28.19 10.91
CA CYS A 14 -40.85 28.73 10.24
C CYS A 14 -39.74 29.27 11.17
N SER A 15 -39.11 28.37 11.92
CA SER A 15 -37.70 28.52 12.31
C SER A 15 -37.08 27.13 12.49
N VAL A 16 -36.94 26.42 11.36
CA VAL A 16 -35.97 25.34 11.18
C VAL A 16 -35.03 25.83 10.09
N ALA A 17 -33.77 26.06 10.46
CA ALA A 17 -32.57 26.22 9.63
C ALA A 17 -31.68 27.35 10.17
N ALA A 18 -30.37 27.08 10.17
CA ALA A 18 -29.25 27.93 10.54
C ALA A 18 -28.92 28.02 12.04
N ALA A 19 -28.20 27.00 12.54
CA ALA A 19 -26.98 27.17 13.36
C ALA A 19 -26.36 25.82 13.73
N THR A 20 -25.74 25.12 12.78
CA THR A 20 -24.79 24.03 13.05
C THR A 20 -23.71 24.02 11.97
N ALA A 21 -22.75 24.93 12.10
CA ALA A 21 -21.47 24.87 11.38
C ALA A 21 -20.46 25.75 12.13
N ALA A 22 -19.91 25.21 13.22
CA ALA A 22 -18.62 25.58 13.81
C ALA A 22 -18.50 24.81 15.12
N LEU A 23 -17.69 23.74 15.14
CA LEU A 23 -16.90 23.26 16.29
C LEU A 23 -16.30 21.88 15.95
N THR A 24 -15.18 21.89 15.22
CA THR A 24 -14.14 20.85 15.27
C THR A 24 -12.81 21.51 14.90
N ALA A 25 -12.28 22.31 15.82
CA ALA A 25 -10.88 22.76 15.82
C ALA A 25 -10.53 23.22 17.24
N CYS A 26 -10.18 22.25 18.09
CA CYS A 26 -9.50 22.51 19.36
C CYS A 26 -8.28 21.58 19.46
N GLY A 27 -7.25 21.89 18.66
CA GLY A 27 -5.87 21.61 19.00
C GLY A 27 -5.22 22.95 19.35
N GLY A 28 -4.72 23.09 20.57
CA GLY A 28 -4.20 24.35 21.12
C GLY A 28 -2.96 24.84 20.38
N GLY A 29 -3.15 25.79 19.47
CA GLY A 29 -2.13 26.67 18.93
C GLY A 29 -2.72 28.08 18.86
N LYS A 30 -1.97 29.09 19.28
CA LYS A 30 -2.34 30.51 19.21
C LYS A 30 -2.94 30.81 17.82
N ALA A 31 -4.22 31.18 17.79
CA ALA A 31 -4.88 31.68 16.60
C ALA A 31 -4.22 33.00 16.17
N GLU A 32 -3.28 32.93 15.23
CA GLU A 32 -2.98 34.07 14.39
C GLU A 32 -4.19 34.34 13.49
N SER A 33 -4.58 35.61 13.45
CA SER A 33 -5.69 36.12 12.67
C SER A 33 -5.54 35.68 11.20
N LYS A 34 -6.48 34.89 10.67
CA LYS A 34 -6.59 34.62 9.23
C LYS A 34 -6.67 35.96 8.50
N THR A 35 -5.61 36.33 7.79
CA THR A 35 -5.64 37.40 6.79
C THR A 35 -6.58 36.98 5.67
N ALA A 36 -7.36 37.92 5.15
CA ALA A 36 -8.41 37.67 4.14
C ALA A 36 -7.87 37.24 2.74
N ASP A 37 -6.56 37.04 2.59
CA ASP A 37 -5.86 36.70 1.33
C ASP A 37 -5.21 35.31 1.33
N ALA A 38 -5.36 34.50 2.38
CA ALA A 38 -4.78 33.15 2.38
C ALA A 38 -5.66 32.18 1.58
N HIS A 39 -5.10 31.61 0.51
CA HIS A 39 -5.72 30.54 -0.29
C HIS A 39 -6.14 29.36 0.60
N GLU A 40 -7.30 28.76 0.32
CA GLU A 40 -7.71 27.53 0.99
C GLU A 40 -6.71 26.40 0.67
N ALA A 41 -6.26 25.68 1.69
CA ALA A 41 -5.22 24.66 1.55
C ALA A 41 -5.72 23.44 0.77
N VAL A 42 -4.93 23.01 -0.23
CA VAL A 42 -5.12 21.76 -0.96
C VAL A 42 -4.77 20.61 -0.04
N THR A 43 -5.73 19.73 0.25
CA THR A 43 -5.46 18.52 1.04
C THR A 43 -4.75 17.49 0.16
N PHE A 44 -3.61 16.97 0.64
CA PHE A 44 -2.78 16.05 -0.10
C PHE A 44 -2.41 14.84 0.76
N MET A 45 -2.79 13.65 0.30
CA MET A 45 -2.42 12.38 0.92
C MET A 45 -1.24 11.74 0.17
N ALA A 46 -0.11 11.60 0.85
CA ALA A 46 1.07 10.91 0.35
C ALA A 46 1.76 10.09 1.46
N PRO A 47 1.17 8.95 1.87
CA PRO A 47 1.70 8.13 2.95
C PRO A 47 3.10 7.61 2.60
N TYR A 48 4.03 7.73 3.56
CA TYR A 48 5.42 7.27 3.44
C TYR A 48 6.21 7.95 2.31
N LYS A 49 6.00 9.26 2.14
CA LYS A 49 6.66 10.10 1.11
C LYS A 49 7.33 11.32 1.72
N GLU A 50 8.31 11.86 0.99
CA GLU A 50 9.06 13.07 1.35
C GLU A 50 8.21 14.32 1.07
N ILE A 51 7.08 14.42 1.76
CA ILE A 51 6.06 15.43 1.48
C ILE A 51 6.55 16.87 1.71
N GLU A 52 7.49 17.07 2.64
CA GLU A 52 8.07 18.39 2.91
C GLU A 52 8.91 18.90 1.73
N ALA A 53 9.82 18.06 1.23
CA ALA A 53 10.63 18.40 0.07
C ALA A 53 9.75 18.66 -1.17
N PHE A 54 8.65 17.92 -1.31
CA PHE A 54 7.67 18.19 -2.36
C PHE A 54 6.93 19.53 -2.17
N ILE A 55 6.49 19.85 -0.94
CA ILE A 55 5.84 21.13 -0.63
C ILE A 55 6.79 22.30 -0.92
N GLU A 56 8.07 22.19 -0.54
CA GLU A 56 9.10 23.17 -0.89
C GLU A 56 9.25 23.33 -2.41
N GLN A 57 9.25 22.22 -3.15
CA GLN A 57 9.30 22.24 -4.61
C GLN A 57 8.06 22.94 -5.20
N VAL A 58 6.87 22.74 -4.63
CA VAL A 58 5.65 23.46 -5.04
C VAL A 58 5.80 24.95 -4.76
N HIS A 59 6.15 25.36 -3.54
CA HIS A 59 6.28 26.77 -3.17
C HIS A 59 7.38 27.51 -3.94
N SER A 60 8.40 26.81 -4.43
CA SER A 60 9.45 27.41 -5.27
C SER A 60 8.91 27.95 -6.61
N VAL A 61 7.79 27.40 -7.09
CA VAL A 61 7.13 27.78 -8.34
C VAL A 61 5.81 28.52 -8.09
N TYR A 62 5.08 28.13 -7.05
CA TYR A 62 3.75 28.61 -6.69
C TYR A 62 3.68 28.94 -5.18
N PRO A 63 4.29 30.06 -4.74
CA PRO A 63 4.38 30.41 -3.32
C PRO A 63 3.03 30.72 -2.66
N GLU A 64 1.97 30.92 -3.45
CA GLU A 64 0.61 31.16 -2.97
C GLU A 64 -0.17 29.88 -2.61
N VAL A 65 0.29 28.72 -3.09
CA VAL A 65 -0.39 27.44 -2.87
C VAL A 65 -0.14 26.99 -1.43
N ASN A 66 -1.21 26.72 -0.68
CA ASN A 66 -1.12 26.10 0.63
C ASN A 66 -1.43 24.61 0.52
N ILE A 67 -0.66 23.75 1.20
CA ILE A 67 -0.88 22.29 1.23
C ILE A 67 -1.14 21.84 2.67
N GLU A 68 -2.21 21.07 2.87
CA GLU A 68 -2.51 20.38 4.13
C GLU A 68 -2.29 18.88 3.93
N VAL A 69 -1.38 18.29 4.71
CA VAL A 69 -1.07 16.86 4.61
C VAL A 69 -2.16 16.04 5.29
N VAL A 70 -2.72 15.06 4.58
CA VAL A 70 -3.60 14.04 5.16
C VAL A 70 -2.75 12.84 5.55
N PRO A 71 -2.51 12.60 6.86
CA PRO A 71 -1.59 11.56 7.30
C PRO A 71 -2.19 10.17 7.19
N TYR A 72 -1.33 9.21 6.85
CA TYR A 72 -1.51 7.81 7.22
C TYR A 72 -0.14 7.17 7.44
N SER A 73 0.02 6.51 8.57
CA SER A 73 1.29 5.88 9.01
C SER A 73 1.05 4.47 9.57
N GLY A 74 -0.10 3.87 9.27
CA GLY A 74 -0.43 2.50 9.68
C GLY A 74 0.05 1.44 8.68
N ASP A 75 -0.03 0.17 9.07
CA ASP A 75 0.53 -0.94 8.30
C ASP A 75 -0.15 -1.21 6.95
N ASN A 76 -1.42 -0.84 6.79
CA ASN A 76 -2.20 -1.22 5.63
C ASN A 76 -2.69 -0.01 4.82
N THR A 77 -1.76 0.59 4.09
CA THR A 77 -2.05 1.76 3.24
C THR A 77 -3.07 1.44 2.17
N THR A 78 -2.98 0.26 1.53
CA THR A 78 -3.89 -0.13 0.45
C THR A 78 -5.33 -0.15 0.92
N THR A 79 -5.64 -0.87 2.01
CA THR A 79 -7.01 -0.93 2.54
C THR A 79 -7.47 0.42 3.07
N CYS A 80 -6.58 1.23 3.68
CA CYS A 80 -6.93 2.60 4.10
C CYS A 80 -7.43 3.45 2.91
N LEU A 81 -6.66 3.47 1.82
CA LEU A 81 -6.99 4.23 0.62
C LEU A 81 -8.27 3.69 -0.05
N GLN A 82 -8.43 2.37 -0.17
CA GLN A 82 -9.63 1.75 -0.72
C GLN A 82 -10.88 2.10 0.11
N ASN A 83 -10.77 2.09 1.44
CA ASN A 83 -11.86 2.47 2.33
C ASN A 83 -12.27 3.94 2.15
N MET A 84 -11.30 4.85 2.09
CA MET A 84 -11.56 6.28 1.79
C MET A 84 -12.25 6.46 0.44
N PHE A 85 -11.79 5.72 -0.57
CA PHE A 85 -12.32 5.77 -1.93
C PHE A 85 -13.75 5.22 -2.01
N ALA A 86 -14.04 4.12 -1.32
CA ALA A 86 -15.38 3.55 -1.21
C ALA A 86 -16.34 4.50 -0.49
N ALA A 87 -15.89 5.16 0.57
CA ALA A 87 -16.67 6.12 1.35
C ALA A 87 -16.86 7.49 0.67
N GLY A 88 -16.11 7.79 -0.40
CA GLY A 88 -16.12 9.11 -1.05
C GLY A 88 -15.49 10.23 -0.20
N ASP A 89 -14.66 9.84 0.76
CA ASP A 89 -13.96 10.68 1.72
C ASP A 89 -12.51 10.92 1.27
N LEU A 90 -12.40 11.51 0.08
CA LEU A 90 -11.16 11.68 -0.62
C LEU A 90 -10.55 13.07 -0.37
N PRO A 91 -9.21 13.19 -0.20
CA PRO A 91 -8.51 14.47 -0.22
C PRO A 91 -8.62 15.15 -1.59
N ASP A 92 -8.12 16.38 -1.73
CA ASP A 92 -8.13 17.11 -3.00
C ASP A 92 -7.20 16.46 -4.02
N VAL A 93 -5.97 16.12 -3.59
CA VAL A 93 -5.02 15.27 -4.33
C VAL A 93 -5.03 13.88 -3.69
N CYS A 94 -5.65 12.94 -4.40
CA CYS A 94 -5.87 11.55 -3.98
C CYS A 94 -4.71 10.66 -4.41
N THR A 95 -4.49 9.56 -3.70
CA THR A 95 -3.56 8.52 -4.12
C THR A 95 -4.14 7.13 -3.98
N LEU A 96 -3.70 6.21 -4.83
CA LEU A 96 -3.96 4.77 -4.73
C LEU A 96 -2.63 4.01 -4.86
N THR A 97 -2.55 2.84 -4.23
CA THR A 97 -1.40 1.92 -4.35
C THR A 97 -1.52 0.98 -5.55
N TYR A 98 -2.74 0.70 -5.98
CA TYR A 98 -3.09 -0.08 -7.17
C TYR A 98 -4.24 0.61 -7.89
N TYR A 99 -4.25 0.51 -9.22
CA TYR A 99 -5.32 1.01 -10.05
C TYR A 99 -5.34 0.22 -11.35
N ASP A 100 -6.50 -0.35 -11.68
CA ASP A 100 -6.77 -0.93 -12.99
C ASP A 100 -8.01 -0.25 -13.59
N PRO A 101 -7.87 0.56 -14.65
CA PRO A 101 -8.99 1.26 -15.28
C PRO A 101 -10.08 0.32 -15.83
N GLN A 102 -9.81 -0.98 -15.97
CA GLN A 102 -10.80 -1.94 -16.47
C GLN A 102 -11.81 -2.39 -15.41
N ILE A 103 -11.45 -2.29 -14.13
CA ILE A 103 -12.26 -2.77 -12.99
C ILE A 103 -12.58 -1.65 -12.00
N ASP A 104 -11.68 -0.68 -11.85
CA ASP A 104 -11.81 0.41 -10.89
C ASP A 104 -12.62 1.56 -11.49
N LEU A 105 -13.92 1.60 -11.15
CA LEU A 105 -14.82 2.66 -11.57
C LEU A 105 -14.62 3.92 -10.71
N VAL A 106 -13.87 4.89 -11.25
CA VAL A 106 -13.45 6.10 -10.52
C VAL A 106 -14.01 7.41 -11.09
N SER A 107 -14.68 7.36 -12.25
CA SER A 107 -15.12 8.53 -13.02
C SER A 107 -16.16 9.41 -12.33
N ASP A 108 -16.93 8.86 -11.38
CA ASP A 108 -17.89 9.58 -10.54
C ASP A 108 -17.20 10.42 -9.46
N LYS A 109 -16.01 10.00 -9.01
CA LYS A 109 -15.25 10.59 -7.90
C LYS A 109 -14.07 11.46 -8.31
N LEU A 110 -13.44 11.18 -9.45
CA LEU A 110 -12.22 11.87 -9.89
C LEU A 110 -12.45 12.78 -11.11
N LEU A 111 -11.57 13.77 -11.27
CA LEU A 111 -11.47 14.58 -12.48
C LEU A 111 -10.79 13.80 -13.59
N ASP A 112 -11.32 13.91 -14.81
CA ASP A 112 -10.59 13.50 -16.01
C ASP A 112 -9.44 14.48 -16.24
N LEU A 113 -8.23 13.93 -16.27
CA LEU A 113 -6.97 14.65 -16.38
C LEU A 113 -6.41 14.67 -17.81
N SER A 114 -7.01 13.92 -18.74
CA SER A 114 -6.50 13.73 -20.11
C SER A 114 -6.25 15.05 -20.85
N GLY A 115 -7.06 16.08 -20.58
CA GLY A 115 -7.00 17.38 -21.24
C GLY A 115 -6.07 18.44 -20.61
N TYR A 116 -5.29 18.12 -19.58
CA TYR A 116 -4.37 19.08 -18.96
C TYR A 116 -2.95 18.98 -19.51
N ASP A 117 -2.27 20.12 -19.58
CA ASP A 117 -0.91 20.28 -20.11
C ASP A 117 0.15 19.37 -19.47
N PHE A 118 0.00 19.05 -18.19
CA PHE A 118 0.97 18.22 -17.49
C PHE A 118 0.97 16.74 -17.93
N THR A 119 -0.07 16.24 -18.60
CA THR A 119 -0.06 14.87 -19.13
C THR A 119 0.94 14.70 -20.27
N ASP A 120 1.27 15.79 -20.99
CA ASP A 120 2.26 15.78 -22.08
C ASP A 120 3.67 15.42 -21.60
N ASN A 121 3.96 15.56 -20.29
CA ASN A 121 5.26 15.20 -19.72
C ASN A 121 5.48 13.69 -19.63
N TYR A 122 4.43 12.87 -19.67
CA TYR A 122 4.49 11.43 -19.49
C TYR A 122 4.87 10.71 -20.79
N VAL A 123 5.55 9.58 -20.66
CA VAL A 123 5.78 8.63 -21.75
C VAL A 123 4.44 7.98 -22.11
N GLU A 124 4.11 7.94 -23.40
CA GLU A 124 2.80 7.47 -23.89
C GLU A 124 2.45 6.06 -23.42
N SER A 125 3.40 5.14 -23.50
CA SER A 125 3.20 3.74 -23.05
C SER A 125 2.93 3.62 -21.55
N ARG A 126 3.23 4.64 -20.73
CA ARG A 126 2.88 4.65 -19.30
C ARG A 126 1.48 5.21 -19.04
N LEU A 127 0.98 6.08 -19.93
CA LEU A 127 -0.39 6.56 -19.85
C LEU A 127 -1.39 5.52 -20.35
N GLN A 128 -1.00 4.64 -21.27
CA GLN A 128 -1.85 3.56 -21.76
C GLN A 128 -2.32 2.61 -20.64
N ASP A 129 -1.48 2.38 -19.63
CA ASP A 129 -1.82 1.50 -18.50
C ASP A 129 -2.93 2.09 -17.59
N VAL A 130 -3.15 3.40 -17.65
CA VAL A 130 -4.15 4.12 -16.83
C VAL A 130 -5.26 4.76 -17.67
N PHE A 131 -5.31 4.44 -18.96
CA PHE A 131 -6.28 5.00 -19.90
C PHE A 131 -7.63 4.29 -19.79
N ASP A 132 -8.69 5.05 -19.52
CA ASP A 132 -10.07 4.56 -19.42
C ASP A 132 -10.93 5.22 -20.50
N ASN A 133 -11.06 4.56 -21.65
CA ASN A 133 -12.02 4.93 -22.71
C ASN A 133 -12.00 6.40 -23.16
N GLY A 134 -10.83 7.05 -23.19
CA GLY A 134 -10.69 8.47 -23.55
C GLY A 134 -10.35 9.39 -22.39
N ALA A 135 -10.44 8.90 -21.15
CA ALA A 135 -10.13 9.64 -19.94
C ALA A 135 -8.88 9.10 -19.24
N ILE A 136 -8.27 9.95 -18.40
CA ILE A 136 -7.20 9.55 -17.48
C ILE A 136 -7.56 10.11 -16.11
N TYR A 137 -7.91 9.25 -15.15
CA TYR A 137 -8.34 9.72 -13.81
C TYR A 137 -7.20 9.76 -12.79
N LEU A 138 -6.18 8.94 -13.02
CA LEU A 138 -5.09 8.69 -12.09
C LEU A 138 -3.79 8.60 -12.89
N LEU A 139 -2.81 9.44 -12.53
CA LEU A 139 -1.50 9.47 -13.17
C LEU A 139 -0.50 8.63 -12.38
N PRO A 140 0.34 7.80 -13.04
CA PRO A 140 1.36 7.01 -12.36
C PRO A 140 2.46 7.91 -11.80
N SER A 141 3.00 7.62 -10.62
CA SER A 141 4.07 8.42 -10.01
C SER A 141 5.46 7.84 -10.27
N VAL A 142 5.73 6.67 -9.70
CA VAL A 142 6.99 5.94 -9.85
C VAL A 142 6.67 4.47 -9.97
N TYR A 143 7.47 3.75 -10.75
CA TYR A 143 7.26 2.33 -10.97
C TYR A 143 8.54 1.54 -10.76
N ASN A 144 8.37 0.29 -10.35
CA ASN A 144 9.43 -0.70 -10.27
C ASN A 144 9.25 -1.69 -11.41
N CYS A 145 10.35 -2.30 -11.82
CA CYS A 145 10.38 -3.32 -12.84
C CYS A 145 10.78 -4.65 -12.21
N TYR A 146 9.96 -5.66 -12.41
CA TYR A 146 10.22 -7.05 -12.08
C TYR A 146 10.61 -7.82 -13.34
N GLY A 147 11.72 -8.54 -13.21
CA GLY A 147 12.23 -9.49 -14.18
C GLY A 147 13.02 -10.54 -13.43
N ILE A 148 13.81 -11.33 -14.15
CA ILE A 148 14.65 -12.37 -13.57
C ILE A 148 16.05 -11.81 -13.43
N THR A 149 16.58 -11.81 -12.20
CA THR A 149 17.95 -11.37 -11.97
C THR A 149 18.89 -12.46 -12.45
N TYR A 150 19.96 -12.09 -13.15
CA TYR A 150 20.97 -13.02 -13.64
C TYR A 150 22.40 -12.59 -13.26
N ASN A 151 23.29 -13.56 -13.10
CA ASN A 151 24.69 -13.35 -12.79
C ASN A 151 25.52 -13.13 -14.08
N LYS A 152 25.90 -11.87 -14.35
CA LYS A 152 26.74 -11.48 -15.51
C LYS A 152 28.17 -12.00 -15.40
N THR A 153 28.70 -12.17 -14.18
CA THR A 153 30.04 -12.71 -13.99
C THR A 153 30.07 -14.18 -14.39
N LEU A 154 29.13 -14.96 -13.86
CA LEU A 154 29.08 -16.40 -14.08
C LEU A 154 28.83 -16.76 -15.54
N LEU A 155 27.91 -16.06 -16.24
CA LEU A 155 27.73 -16.23 -17.69
C LEU A 155 29.04 -16.01 -18.46
N ARG A 156 29.80 -14.96 -18.10
CA ARG A 156 31.05 -14.61 -18.77
C ARG A 156 32.16 -15.62 -18.52
N GLU A 157 32.28 -16.11 -17.28
CA GLU A 157 33.30 -17.09 -16.89
C GLU A 157 33.12 -18.43 -17.62
N HIS A 158 31.87 -18.85 -17.83
CA HIS A 158 31.55 -20.06 -18.58
C HIS A 158 31.42 -19.85 -20.10
N GLY A 159 31.52 -18.61 -20.59
CA GLY A 159 31.33 -18.29 -22.01
C GLY A 159 29.90 -18.54 -22.50
N TRP A 160 28.91 -18.39 -21.62
CA TRP A 160 27.49 -18.52 -21.92
C TRP A 160 26.88 -17.16 -22.29
N GLU A 161 25.89 -17.19 -23.17
CA GLU A 161 25.10 -16.02 -23.53
C GLU A 161 23.83 -15.96 -22.68
N LEU A 162 23.33 -14.74 -22.43
CA LEU A 162 22.04 -14.54 -21.78
C LEU A 162 20.93 -15.03 -22.73
N PRO A 163 20.01 -15.91 -22.29
CA PRO A 163 18.96 -16.42 -23.15
C PRO A 163 17.94 -15.31 -23.46
N ASN A 164 17.53 -15.23 -24.72
CA ASN A 164 16.47 -14.35 -25.20
C ASN A 164 15.18 -15.11 -25.54
N SER A 165 15.14 -16.44 -25.36
CA SER A 165 13.95 -17.27 -25.52
C SER A 165 13.95 -18.41 -24.50
N PHE A 166 12.79 -19.00 -24.24
CA PHE A 166 12.71 -20.18 -23.40
C PHE A 166 13.53 -21.36 -23.96
N ALA A 167 13.54 -21.53 -25.29
CA ALA A 167 14.34 -22.57 -25.94
C ALA A 167 15.85 -22.42 -25.65
N GLU A 168 16.37 -21.18 -25.64
CA GLU A 168 17.76 -20.91 -25.26
C GLU A 168 18.00 -21.11 -23.77
N LEU A 169 17.03 -20.76 -22.92
CA LEU A 169 17.09 -20.97 -21.48
C LEU A 169 17.13 -22.47 -21.13
N GLU A 170 16.37 -23.32 -21.83
CA GLU A 170 16.40 -24.78 -21.67
C GLU A 170 17.80 -25.36 -22.00
N VAL A 171 18.42 -24.88 -23.08
CA VAL A 171 19.79 -25.27 -23.44
C VAL A 171 20.79 -24.81 -22.37
N LEU A 172 20.63 -23.59 -21.85
CA LEU A 172 21.49 -23.07 -20.79
C LEU A 172 21.31 -23.86 -19.48
N ALA A 173 20.08 -24.25 -19.13
CA ALA A 173 19.78 -25.07 -17.96
C ALA A 173 20.54 -26.41 -17.98
N ALA A 174 20.58 -27.07 -19.13
CA ALA A 174 21.35 -28.30 -19.30
C ALA A 174 22.86 -28.06 -19.10
N LYS A 175 23.42 -26.98 -19.67
CA LYS A 175 24.84 -26.61 -19.51
C LYS A 175 25.20 -26.28 -18.05
N ALA A 176 24.34 -25.53 -17.37
CA ALA A 176 24.53 -25.17 -15.96
C ALA A 176 24.62 -26.43 -15.08
N LYS A 177 23.69 -27.36 -15.29
CA LYS A 177 23.68 -28.67 -14.60
C LYS A 177 24.94 -29.48 -14.87
N GLU A 178 25.42 -29.53 -16.12
CA GLU A 178 26.67 -30.23 -16.47
C GLU A 178 27.90 -29.60 -15.81
N ALA A 179 27.89 -28.27 -15.63
CA ALA A 179 28.97 -27.52 -15.01
C ALA A 179 28.92 -27.52 -13.46
N GLY A 180 27.87 -28.06 -12.84
CA GLY A 180 27.66 -27.98 -11.38
C GLY A 180 27.26 -26.60 -10.87
N VAL A 181 26.72 -25.76 -11.76
CA VAL A 181 26.20 -24.43 -11.46
C VAL A 181 24.70 -24.53 -11.20
N ASP A 182 24.23 -23.90 -10.12
CA ASP A 182 22.81 -23.87 -9.81
C ASP A 182 22.07 -22.95 -10.78
N LEU A 183 20.94 -23.43 -11.33
CA LEU A 183 20.23 -22.67 -12.34
C LEU A 183 19.53 -21.45 -11.73
N CYS A 184 18.70 -21.65 -10.71
CA CYS A 184 17.82 -20.62 -10.20
C CYS A 184 17.58 -20.76 -8.70
N LEU A 185 17.58 -19.63 -7.99
CA LEU A 185 17.07 -19.47 -6.62
C LEU A 185 15.75 -18.69 -6.69
N PRO A 186 14.59 -19.30 -6.37
CA PRO A 186 13.32 -18.59 -6.23
C PRO A 186 13.14 -18.09 -4.79
N GLN A 187 12.64 -16.88 -4.60
CA GLN A 187 12.15 -16.43 -3.31
C GLN A 187 10.79 -17.07 -3.01
N ILE A 188 10.62 -17.64 -1.82
CA ILE A 188 9.43 -18.44 -1.47
C ILE A 188 8.92 -18.18 -0.04
N GLN A 189 9.41 -17.12 0.61
CA GLN A 189 8.97 -16.73 1.95
C GLN A 189 7.49 -16.38 2.01
N TYR A 190 7.00 -15.63 1.02
CA TYR A 190 5.64 -15.10 1.03
C TYR A 190 4.67 -15.92 0.16
N PRO A 191 3.46 -16.21 0.66
CA PRO A 191 2.43 -16.95 -0.09
C PRO A 191 2.15 -16.40 -1.49
N GLY A 192 2.15 -15.08 -1.65
CA GLY A 192 1.85 -14.40 -2.91
C GLY A 192 2.84 -14.66 -4.05
N TYR A 193 4.06 -15.12 -3.75
CA TYR A 193 5.07 -15.34 -4.79
C TYR A 193 4.67 -16.40 -5.80
N GLY A 194 4.04 -17.49 -5.36
CA GLY A 194 3.57 -18.53 -6.27
C GLY A 194 2.62 -17.96 -7.32
N PHE A 195 1.63 -17.19 -6.88
CA PHE A 195 0.67 -16.54 -7.77
C PHE A 195 1.37 -15.57 -8.73
N GLN A 196 2.28 -14.74 -8.20
CA GLN A 196 3.03 -13.80 -9.02
C GLN A 196 3.86 -14.48 -10.12
N TYR A 197 4.55 -15.58 -9.79
CA TYR A 197 5.40 -16.29 -10.75
C TYR A 197 4.56 -16.93 -11.85
N LEU A 198 3.40 -17.50 -11.49
CA LEU A 198 2.43 -18.01 -12.46
C LEU A 198 2.00 -16.91 -13.43
N CYS A 199 1.55 -15.75 -12.91
CA CYS A 199 1.09 -14.63 -13.73
C CYS A 199 2.19 -14.08 -14.63
N ASN A 200 3.39 -13.81 -14.08
CA ASN A 200 4.50 -13.23 -14.83
C ASN A 200 4.98 -14.12 -15.99
N ILE A 201 5.01 -15.44 -15.77
CA ILE A 201 5.38 -16.39 -16.84
C ILE A 201 4.25 -16.45 -17.89
N ALA A 202 3.00 -16.44 -17.45
CA ALA A 202 1.85 -16.46 -18.35
C ALA A 202 1.69 -15.14 -19.14
N ASP A 203 2.18 -14.00 -18.64
CA ASP A 203 2.24 -12.73 -19.37
C ASP A 203 3.21 -12.77 -20.55
N ALA A 204 4.25 -13.61 -20.50
CA ALA A 204 5.13 -13.88 -21.64
C ALA A 204 4.50 -14.86 -22.67
N ASP A 205 3.27 -15.33 -22.41
CA ASP A 205 2.47 -16.21 -23.25
C ASP A 205 1.03 -15.66 -23.35
N PHE A 206 0.01 -16.43 -22.96
CA PHE A 206 -1.38 -16.07 -23.21
C PHE A 206 -1.84 -14.76 -22.55
N LEU A 207 -1.47 -14.49 -21.29
CA LEU A 207 -1.99 -13.32 -20.54
C LEU A 207 -1.53 -11.98 -21.13
N GLY A 208 -0.37 -11.94 -21.78
CA GLY A 208 0.15 -10.75 -22.46
C GLY A 208 -0.56 -10.42 -23.77
N THR A 209 -1.37 -11.35 -24.31
CA THR A 209 -2.14 -11.14 -25.55
C THR A 209 -3.41 -10.33 -25.30
N LEU A 210 -4.01 -9.79 -26.37
CA LEU A 210 -5.32 -9.12 -26.29
C LEU A 210 -6.40 -10.06 -25.73
N ASP A 211 -6.40 -11.32 -26.16
CA ASP A 211 -7.36 -12.33 -25.69
C ASP A 211 -7.12 -12.67 -24.22
N GLY A 212 -5.86 -12.72 -23.78
CA GLY A 212 -5.49 -12.90 -22.38
C GLY A 212 -5.98 -11.75 -21.50
N ARG A 213 -5.78 -10.51 -21.94
CA ARG A 213 -6.28 -9.31 -21.24
C ARG A 213 -7.80 -9.31 -21.12
N LEU A 214 -8.52 -9.70 -22.19
CA LEU A 214 -9.97 -9.88 -22.16
C LEU A 214 -10.39 -11.01 -21.21
N TRP A 215 -9.64 -12.12 -21.22
CA TRP A 215 -9.88 -13.24 -20.33
C TRP A 215 -9.73 -12.86 -18.85
N GLN A 216 -8.74 -12.05 -18.48
CA GLN A 216 -8.58 -11.59 -17.09
C GLN A 216 -9.86 -10.90 -16.60
N LYS A 217 -10.43 -10.00 -17.40
CA LYS A 217 -11.71 -9.34 -17.10
C LYS A 217 -12.89 -10.33 -17.02
N ASP A 218 -12.94 -11.29 -17.93
CA ASP A 218 -14.00 -12.29 -17.94
C ASP A 218 -13.87 -13.26 -16.74
N TYR A 219 -12.66 -13.60 -16.30
CA TYR A 219 -12.41 -14.36 -15.08
C TYR A 219 -12.89 -13.61 -13.85
N LEU A 220 -12.49 -12.34 -13.69
CA LEU A 220 -12.89 -11.48 -12.57
C LEU A 220 -14.41 -11.24 -12.51
N SER A 221 -15.12 -11.39 -13.63
CA SER A 221 -16.59 -11.28 -13.68
C SER A 221 -17.32 -12.63 -13.72
N GLY A 222 -16.60 -13.76 -13.60
CA GLY A 222 -17.17 -15.11 -13.57
C GLY A 222 -17.66 -15.63 -14.92
N LYS A 223 -17.27 -14.99 -16.02
CA LYS A 223 -17.66 -15.37 -17.38
C LYS A 223 -16.72 -16.38 -18.02
N ALA A 224 -15.48 -16.51 -17.52
CA ALA A 224 -14.49 -17.46 -17.98
C ALA A 224 -13.77 -18.09 -16.78
N ASN A 225 -13.26 -19.32 -16.90
CA ASN A 225 -12.42 -19.93 -15.87
C ASN A 225 -11.15 -20.52 -16.52
N VAL A 226 -10.26 -21.11 -15.73
CA VAL A 226 -9.00 -21.64 -16.25
C VAL A 226 -9.26 -22.92 -17.05
N SER A 227 -9.98 -23.88 -16.47
CA SER A 227 -10.17 -25.21 -17.07
C SER A 227 -10.92 -25.22 -18.40
N ASN A 228 -11.79 -24.23 -18.64
CA ASN A 228 -12.55 -24.10 -19.88
C ASN A 228 -11.92 -23.16 -20.91
N THR A 229 -10.76 -22.58 -20.62
CA THR A 229 -10.09 -21.62 -21.49
C THR A 229 -8.82 -22.23 -22.10
N PRO A 230 -8.81 -22.55 -23.41
CA PRO A 230 -7.66 -23.19 -24.05
C PRO A 230 -6.35 -22.40 -23.92
N GLY A 231 -6.40 -21.07 -24.03
CA GLY A 231 -5.22 -20.21 -23.87
C GLY A 231 -4.61 -20.27 -22.47
N MET A 232 -5.44 -20.32 -21.43
CA MET A 232 -4.95 -20.52 -20.06
C MET A 232 -4.40 -21.92 -19.83
N MET A 233 -5.04 -22.96 -20.38
CA MET A 233 -4.49 -24.32 -20.30
C MET A 233 -3.11 -24.42 -20.97
N GLN A 234 -2.90 -23.69 -22.07
CA GLN A 234 -1.58 -23.55 -22.69
C GLN A 234 -0.59 -22.83 -21.76
N ALA A 235 -0.97 -21.70 -21.16
CA ALA A 235 -0.12 -20.97 -20.23
C ALA A 235 0.26 -21.82 -19.01
N MET A 236 -0.66 -22.61 -18.46
CA MET A 236 -0.39 -23.52 -17.35
C MET A 236 0.60 -24.63 -17.73
N ALA A 237 0.49 -25.15 -18.96
CA ALA A 237 1.49 -26.08 -19.50
C ALA A 237 2.85 -25.39 -19.71
N TYR A 238 2.86 -24.11 -20.08
CA TYR A 238 4.07 -23.32 -20.22
C TYR A 238 4.76 -23.08 -18.88
N VAL A 239 4.03 -22.70 -17.83
CA VAL A 239 4.54 -22.60 -16.45
C VAL A 239 5.17 -23.91 -15.98
N LYS A 240 4.58 -25.06 -16.36
CA LYS A 240 5.18 -26.37 -16.06
C LYS A 240 6.56 -26.56 -16.71
N LYS A 241 6.76 -26.11 -17.96
CA LYS A 241 8.09 -26.18 -18.59
C LYS A 241 9.16 -25.44 -17.77
N TRP A 242 8.82 -24.28 -17.21
CA TRP A 242 9.71 -23.51 -16.33
C TRP A 242 10.09 -24.27 -15.06
N LYS A 243 9.15 -25.01 -14.46
CA LYS A 243 9.46 -25.94 -13.36
C LYS A 243 10.37 -27.07 -13.82
N ASP A 244 10.07 -27.69 -14.95
CA ASP A 244 10.79 -28.88 -15.43
C ASP A 244 12.27 -28.61 -15.72
N ILE A 245 12.61 -27.39 -16.18
CA ILE A 245 14.02 -26.98 -16.38
C ILE A 245 14.72 -26.52 -15.09
N GLY A 246 13.97 -26.33 -13.99
CA GLY A 246 14.50 -25.95 -12.69
C GLY A 246 14.47 -24.46 -12.37
N MET A 247 13.79 -23.62 -13.17
CA MET A 247 13.60 -22.20 -12.83
C MET A 247 12.65 -22.01 -11.66
N LEU A 248 11.63 -22.87 -11.55
CA LEU A 248 10.71 -22.92 -10.42
C LEU A 248 11.00 -24.17 -9.57
N ASN A 249 11.58 -23.96 -8.38
CA ASN A 249 12.02 -25.04 -7.48
C ASN A 249 11.83 -24.63 -6.00
N ASP A 250 12.37 -25.41 -5.05
CA ASP A 250 12.26 -25.22 -3.60
C ASP A 250 13.58 -24.88 -2.90
N SER A 251 14.60 -24.46 -3.66
CA SER A 251 15.95 -24.18 -3.13
C SER A 251 16.06 -22.87 -2.33
N GLY A 252 15.10 -21.97 -2.48
CA GLY A 252 14.98 -20.76 -1.67
C GLY A 252 14.63 -21.07 -0.21
N ASP A 253 14.97 -20.15 0.69
CA ASP A 253 14.56 -20.25 2.09
C ASP A 253 13.09 -19.87 2.25
N ALA A 254 12.31 -20.74 2.90
CA ALA A 254 10.86 -20.55 3.06
C ALA A 254 10.50 -19.61 4.22
N LEU A 255 11.47 -19.21 5.05
CA LEU A 255 11.24 -18.39 6.24
C LEU A 255 11.87 -16.99 6.11
N ASP A 256 12.98 -16.88 5.38
CA ASP A 256 13.73 -15.63 5.26
C ASP A 256 14.38 -15.47 3.88
N ASP A 257 13.80 -14.63 3.02
CA ASP A 257 14.34 -14.34 1.71
C ASP A 257 15.73 -13.69 1.74
N ASN A 258 16.16 -13.10 2.86
CA ASN A 258 17.53 -12.59 2.98
C ASN A 258 18.55 -13.72 2.91
N VAL A 259 18.21 -14.92 3.40
CA VAL A 259 19.06 -16.11 3.26
C VAL A 259 19.16 -16.51 1.79
N THR A 260 18.04 -16.47 1.05
CA THR A 260 18.03 -16.70 -0.40
C THR A 260 18.92 -15.70 -1.14
N LEU A 261 18.83 -14.41 -0.78
CA LEU A 261 19.65 -13.35 -1.38
C LEU A 261 21.14 -13.53 -1.06
N GLN A 262 21.48 -13.93 0.17
CA GLN A 262 22.86 -14.24 0.56
C GLN A 262 23.43 -15.40 -0.26
N ARG A 263 22.66 -16.47 -0.47
CA ARG A 263 23.08 -17.60 -1.34
C ARG A 263 23.31 -17.17 -2.79
N MET A 264 22.44 -16.29 -3.32
CA MET A 264 22.66 -15.74 -4.67
C MET A 264 23.99 -14.96 -4.75
N ALA A 265 24.35 -14.23 -3.68
CA ALA A 265 25.61 -13.48 -3.61
C ALA A 265 26.86 -14.36 -3.44
N GLU A 266 26.73 -15.65 -3.11
CA GLU A 266 27.85 -16.60 -3.06
C GLU A 266 28.41 -16.92 -4.47
N GLY A 267 27.63 -16.64 -5.53
CA GLY A 267 28.12 -16.61 -6.93
C GLY A 267 28.00 -17.93 -7.71
N ASN A 268 27.48 -19.01 -7.11
CA ASN A 268 27.30 -20.30 -7.82
C ASN A 268 25.91 -20.48 -8.49
N THR A 269 25.08 -19.45 -8.49
CA THR A 269 23.71 -19.51 -9.06
C THR A 269 23.56 -18.54 -10.23
N LEU A 270 22.97 -18.99 -11.34
CA LEU A 270 22.76 -18.17 -12.54
C LEU A 270 21.62 -17.16 -12.39
N PHE A 271 20.47 -17.60 -11.86
CA PHE A 271 19.25 -16.79 -11.85
C PHE A 271 18.64 -16.65 -10.44
N LEU A 272 17.96 -15.54 -10.22
CA LEU A 272 17.10 -15.29 -9.05
C LEU A 272 15.73 -14.81 -9.54
N ILE A 273 14.67 -15.49 -9.09
CA ILE A 273 13.28 -15.07 -9.29
C ILE A 273 12.77 -14.50 -7.96
N GLY A 274 12.31 -13.25 -7.98
CA GLY A 274 11.84 -12.56 -6.78
C GLY A 274 12.15 -11.06 -6.79
N ASN A 275 12.06 -10.45 -5.60
CA ASN A 275 12.55 -9.11 -5.35
C ASN A 275 14.07 -9.03 -5.56
N THR A 276 14.50 -7.94 -6.17
CA THR A 276 15.90 -7.69 -6.55
C THR A 276 16.61 -6.72 -5.60
N ASN A 277 15.84 -6.03 -4.73
CA ASN A 277 16.36 -5.11 -3.73
C ASN A 277 17.38 -5.84 -2.83
N GLY A 278 18.49 -5.17 -2.57
CA GLY A 278 19.61 -5.61 -1.75
C GLY A 278 20.71 -6.35 -2.51
N ILE A 279 20.44 -6.83 -3.72
CA ILE A 279 21.46 -7.52 -4.55
C ILE A 279 22.01 -6.59 -5.61
N VAL A 280 21.11 -5.94 -6.33
CA VAL A 280 21.47 -5.35 -7.61
C VAL A 280 22.04 -3.95 -7.48
N GLU A 281 21.68 -3.26 -6.41
CA GLU A 281 22.21 -1.96 -5.99
C GLU A 281 23.40 -2.07 -5.03
N ALA A 282 23.78 -3.28 -4.60
CA ALA A 282 24.87 -3.48 -3.65
C ALA A 282 26.24 -3.41 -4.34
N ASP A 283 26.93 -2.28 -4.15
CA ASP A 283 28.27 -2.03 -4.71
C ASP A 283 29.33 -3.04 -4.24
N GLY A 284 29.11 -3.70 -3.09
CA GLY A 284 30.03 -4.63 -2.44
C GLY A 284 29.97 -6.08 -2.93
N ASN A 285 29.06 -6.41 -3.85
CA ASN A 285 28.95 -7.77 -4.38
C ASN A 285 30.18 -8.12 -5.25
N ALA A 286 30.73 -9.31 -5.02
CA ALA A 286 31.83 -9.85 -5.84
C ALA A 286 31.40 -9.99 -7.30
N ASP A 287 30.17 -10.47 -7.50
CA ASP A 287 29.55 -10.61 -8.81
C ASP A 287 28.75 -9.39 -9.24
N LYS A 288 28.57 -9.29 -10.57
CA LYS A 288 27.72 -8.27 -11.20
C LYS A 288 26.45 -8.92 -11.70
N PHE A 289 25.33 -8.26 -11.47
CA PHE A 289 24.01 -8.75 -11.81
C PHE A 289 23.34 -7.87 -12.87
N GLY A 290 22.36 -8.43 -13.56
CA GLY A 290 21.45 -7.70 -14.43
C GLY A 290 20.05 -8.29 -14.39
N LEU A 291 19.12 -7.66 -15.09
CA LEU A 291 17.74 -8.12 -15.20
C LEU A 291 17.46 -8.61 -16.62
N MET A 292 16.82 -9.76 -16.75
CA MET A 292 16.26 -10.25 -18.00
C MET A 292 14.73 -10.35 -17.89
N PRO A 293 13.98 -10.25 -19.01
CA PRO A 293 12.54 -10.38 -18.98
C PRO A 293 12.10 -11.82 -18.69
N TYR A 294 10.81 -12.00 -18.39
CA TYR A 294 10.18 -13.31 -18.54
C TYR A 294 10.12 -13.66 -20.02
N LEU A 295 10.46 -14.90 -20.37
CA LEU A 295 10.72 -15.29 -21.74
C LEU A 295 9.51 -15.97 -22.38
N SER A 296 9.17 -15.58 -23.61
CA SER A 296 8.28 -16.35 -24.47
C SER A 296 9.04 -17.51 -25.14
N GLU A 297 8.31 -18.47 -25.72
CA GLU A 297 8.92 -19.67 -26.32
C GLU A 297 10.00 -19.31 -27.36
N ASP A 298 9.75 -18.27 -28.17
CA ASP A 298 10.59 -17.82 -29.29
C ASP A 298 11.27 -16.45 -29.08
N GLY A 299 11.07 -15.83 -27.91
CA GLY A 299 11.62 -14.51 -27.58
C GLY A 299 10.84 -13.30 -28.12
N THR A 300 9.75 -13.50 -28.87
CA THR A 300 9.00 -12.40 -29.51
C THR A 300 8.05 -11.63 -28.57
N GLN A 301 7.70 -12.22 -27.43
CA GLN A 301 6.77 -11.66 -26.43
C GLN A 301 7.39 -11.59 -25.04
N ASN A 302 8.72 -11.46 -24.98
CA ASN A 302 9.42 -11.28 -23.73
C ASN A 302 8.91 -10.04 -23.00
N VAL A 303 8.69 -10.17 -21.69
CA VAL A 303 8.01 -9.14 -20.91
C VAL A 303 8.70 -8.86 -19.58
N PHE A 304 8.81 -7.58 -19.25
CA PHE A 304 9.08 -7.12 -17.89
C PHE A 304 7.77 -6.74 -17.21
N VAL A 305 7.62 -7.03 -15.92
CA VAL A 305 6.41 -6.68 -15.19
C VAL A 305 6.61 -5.35 -14.48
N LEU A 306 5.73 -4.39 -14.75
CA LEU A 306 5.77 -3.07 -14.14
C LEU A 306 4.79 -2.99 -12.99
N ASN A 307 5.26 -2.48 -11.87
CA ASN A 307 4.43 -2.17 -10.72
C ASN A 307 4.53 -0.68 -10.40
N VAL A 308 3.42 0.03 -10.58
CA VAL A 308 3.32 1.44 -10.22
C VAL A 308 3.08 1.53 -8.71
N ASN A 309 3.98 2.19 -7.99
CA ASN A 309 3.92 2.24 -6.53
C ASN A 309 2.80 3.16 -6.00
N ARG A 310 2.51 4.22 -6.75
CA ARG A 310 1.50 5.23 -6.43
C ARG A 310 0.91 5.80 -7.69
N PHE A 311 -0.41 5.99 -7.65
CA PHE A 311 -1.15 6.79 -8.60
C PHE A 311 -1.63 8.07 -7.93
N TYR A 312 -1.77 9.16 -8.68
CA TYR A 312 -2.29 10.43 -8.18
C TYR A 312 -3.41 10.99 -9.05
N GLY A 313 -4.47 11.46 -8.41
CA GLY A 313 -5.65 11.99 -9.09
C GLY A 313 -6.23 13.18 -8.34
N LEU A 314 -7.17 13.87 -8.97
CA LEU A 314 -7.85 15.02 -8.37
C LEU A 314 -9.30 14.69 -8.06
N ASN A 315 -9.73 15.03 -6.84
CA ASN A 315 -11.10 14.84 -6.41
C ASN A 315 -12.06 15.75 -7.20
N LYS A 316 -13.11 15.17 -7.76
CA LYS A 316 -14.12 15.88 -8.57
C LYS A 316 -14.86 16.98 -7.80
N LYS A 317 -14.92 16.89 -6.46
CA LYS A 317 -15.49 17.93 -5.58
C LYS A 317 -14.76 19.27 -5.70
N LEU A 318 -13.49 19.30 -6.14
CA LEU A 318 -12.74 20.54 -6.40
C LEU A 318 -13.45 21.49 -7.38
N LYS A 319 -14.31 20.97 -8.28
CA LYS A 319 -15.15 21.81 -9.17
C LYS A 319 -16.05 22.81 -8.42
N GLN A 320 -16.31 22.57 -7.15
CA GLN A 320 -17.12 23.44 -6.30
C GLN A 320 -16.32 24.63 -5.73
N ASN A 321 -14.99 24.59 -5.79
CA ASN A 321 -14.09 25.64 -5.31
C ASN A 321 -13.03 25.97 -6.39
N PRO A 322 -13.27 26.97 -7.25
CA PRO A 322 -12.38 27.31 -8.35
C PRO A 322 -10.94 27.67 -7.95
N GLN A 323 -10.74 28.38 -6.83
CA GLN A 323 -9.40 28.72 -6.35
C GLN A 323 -8.65 27.46 -5.93
N LYS A 324 -9.29 26.60 -5.13
CA LYS A 324 -8.68 25.36 -4.67
C LYS A 324 -8.39 24.39 -5.82
N LEU A 325 -9.27 24.35 -6.84
CA LEU A 325 -9.04 23.59 -8.06
C LEU A 325 -7.83 24.12 -8.83
N GLU A 326 -7.68 25.43 -8.97
CA GLU A 326 -6.52 26.03 -9.64
C GLU A 326 -5.22 25.65 -8.93
N ASP A 327 -5.20 25.71 -7.59
CA ASP A 327 -4.03 25.34 -6.80
C ASP A 327 -3.75 23.84 -6.85
N ALA A 328 -4.77 22.99 -6.79
CA ALA A 328 -4.60 21.55 -6.96
C ALA A 328 -4.03 21.20 -8.35
N LEU A 329 -4.43 21.92 -9.40
CA LEU A 329 -3.83 21.79 -10.74
C LEU A 329 -2.36 22.24 -10.76
N LYS A 330 -1.99 23.30 -10.03
CA LYS A 330 -0.58 23.71 -9.85
C LYS A 330 0.23 22.63 -9.13
N VAL A 331 -0.33 22.02 -8.08
CA VAL A 331 0.28 20.86 -7.40
C VAL A 331 0.49 19.70 -8.39
N MET A 332 -0.52 19.35 -9.19
CA MET A 332 -0.39 18.29 -10.21
C MET A 332 0.63 18.62 -11.30
N ARG A 333 0.78 19.88 -11.70
CA ARG A 333 1.83 20.31 -12.63
C ARG A 333 3.22 20.04 -12.06
N VAL A 334 3.46 20.38 -10.80
CA VAL A 334 4.75 20.12 -10.14
C VAL A 334 4.97 18.61 -10.00
N LEU A 335 3.96 17.89 -9.50
CA LEU A 335 3.99 16.44 -9.34
C LEU A 335 4.33 15.72 -10.64
N SER A 336 3.80 16.19 -11.77
CA SER A 336 4.00 15.63 -13.11
C SER A 336 5.31 16.07 -13.77
N THR A 337 6.38 16.23 -12.99
CA THR A 337 7.73 16.50 -13.48
C THR A 337 8.75 15.58 -12.83
N VAL A 338 9.91 15.41 -13.48
CA VAL A 338 11.05 14.70 -12.91
C VAL A 338 11.43 15.28 -11.55
N ALA A 339 11.53 16.61 -11.42
CA ALA A 339 11.91 17.26 -10.17
C ALA A 339 10.86 17.08 -9.07
N GLY A 340 9.59 17.32 -9.36
CA GLY A 340 8.52 17.22 -8.36
C GLY A 340 8.28 15.80 -7.88
N THR A 341 8.14 14.82 -8.79
CA THR A 341 8.00 13.42 -8.35
C THR A 341 9.24 12.95 -7.60
N SER A 342 10.45 13.32 -8.04
CA SER A 342 11.68 12.93 -7.32
C SER A 342 11.75 13.52 -5.91
N ALA A 343 11.33 14.77 -5.74
CA ALA A 343 11.27 15.42 -4.42
C ALA A 343 10.30 14.72 -3.45
N LEU A 344 9.31 13.99 -3.97
CA LEU A 344 8.36 13.23 -3.16
C LEU A 344 8.88 11.83 -2.76
N GLN A 345 9.99 11.36 -3.34
CA GLN A 345 10.55 10.05 -3.04
C GLN A 345 11.80 10.16 -2.14
N PRO A 346 11.99 9.21 -1.21
CA PRO A 346 13.28 9.03 -0.55
C PRO A 346 14.39 8.77 -1.58
N ALA A 347 15.58 9.32 -1.35
CA ALA A 347 16.72 9.18 -2.27
C ALA A 347 17.12 7.71 -2.52
N THR A 348 16.94 6.84 -1.53
CA THR A 348 17.16 5.39 -1.63
C THR A 348 16.19 4.74 -2.61
N ALA A 349 14.90 5.12 -2.56
CA ALA A 349 13.87 4.59 -3.43
C ALA A 349 14.11 4.96 -4.91
N LEU A 350 14.66 6.14 -5.19
CA LEU A 350 14.94 6.58 -6.56
C LEU A 350 15.98 5.71 -7.29
N LYS A 351 16.89 5.04 -6.57
CA LYS A 351 17.87 4.11 -7.20
C LYS A 351 17.22 2.84 -7.75
N SER A 352 16.11 2.43 -7.13
CA SER A 352 15.36 1.21 -7.43
C SER A 352 13.99 1.50 -8.07
N SER A 353 13.80 2.69 -8.63
CA SER A 353 12.55 3.09 -9.27
C SER A 353 12.79 3.81 -10.58
N LEU A 354 11.80 3.79 -11.45
CA LEU A 354 11.75 4.53 -12.69
C LEU A 354 10.66 5.59 -12.63
N LEU A 355 10.89 6.69 -13.36
CA LEU A 355 9.93 7.77 -13.49
C LEU A 355 9.21 7.68 -14.85
N PRO A 356 7.91 8.00 -14.92
CA PRO A 356 7.10 7.83 -16.13
C PRO A 356 7.21 9.01 -17.11
N PHE A 357 8.23 9.87 -16.99
CA PHE A 357 8.34 11.10 -17.75
C PHE A 357 9.28 10.98 -18.95
N LYS A 358 8.96 11.64 -20.07
CA LYS A 358 9.80 11.69 -21.30
C LYS A 358 11.22 12.21 -21.05
N GLY A 359 11.40 13.07 -20.04
CA GLY A 359 12.69 13.64 -19.66
C GLY A 359 13.45 12.83 -18.60
N ALA A 360 12.89 11.73 -18.11
CA ALA A 360 13.54 10.90 -17.09
C ALA A 360 14.65 10.05 -17.72
N LYS A 361 15.75 9.88 -16.99
CA LYS A 361 16.85 8.99 -17.37
C LYS A 361 17.00 7.87 -16.35
N ALA A 362 17.28 6.67 -16.84
CA ALA A 362 17.55 5.50 -16.00
C ALA A 362 19.03 5.34 -15.65
N ASP A 363 19.93 6.19 -16.18
CA ASP A 363 21.40 6.06 -16.04
C ASP A 363 21.89 5.97 -14.59
N GLY A 364 21.12 6.53 -13.63
CA GLY A 364 21.41 6.48 -12.20
C GLY A 364 20.65 5.40 -11.42
N THR A 365 19.92 4.53 -12.11
CA THR A 365 19.09 3.47 -11.52
C THR A 365 19.64 2.10 -11.88
N TYR A 366 19.18 1.07 -11.16
CA TYR A 366 19.47 -0.32 -11.51
C TYR A 366 19.01 -0.71 -12.94
N TYR A 367 18.03 0.00 -13.48
CA TYR A 367 17.39 -0.35 -14.73
C TYR A 367 18.07 0.26 -15.97
N ALA A 368 19.21 0.92 -15.82
CA ALA A 368 19.94 1.58 -16.91
C ALA A 368 20.12 0.67 -18.14
N ASP A 369 20.53 -0.58 -17.92
CA ASP A 369 20.80 -1.55 -18.99
C ASP A 369 19.55 -2.00 -19.77
N ILE A 370 18.35 -1.82 -19.20
CA ILE A 370 17.08 -2.30 -19.79
C ILE A 370 16.12 -1.17 -20.14
N ALA A 371 16.51 0.08 -19.91
CA ALA A 371 15.63 1.24 -20.03
C ALA A 371 15.01 1.38 -21.44
N ASP A 372 15.80 1.13 -22.49
CA ASP A 372 15.32 1.19 -23.87
C ASP A 372 14.25 0.11 -24.15
N THR A 373 14.43 -1.11 -23.62
CA THR A 373 13.44 -2.20 -23.74
C THR A 373 12.14 -1.85 -23.01
N LEU A 374 12.22 -1.26 -21.82
CA LEU A 374 11.05 -0.81 -21.07
C LEU A 374 10.29 0.31 -21.79
N ASN A 375 11.02 1.25 -22.38
CA ASN A 375 10.47 2.36 -23.16
C ASN A 375 9.85 1.91 -24.49
N ALA A 376 10.36 0.83 -25.09
CA ALA A 376 9.80 0.22 -26.29
C ALA A 376 8.44 -0.47 -26.05
N GLY A 377 8.04 -0.69 -24.78
CA GLY A 377 6.73 -1.23 -24.42
C GLY A 377 6.69 -2.74 -24.22
N ASN A 378 7.83 -3.41 -24.07
CA ASN A 378 7.91 -4.85 -23.79
C ASN A 378 7.60 -5.13 -22.30
N THR A 379 6.39 -4.75 -21.88
CA THR A 379 6.01 -4.69 -20.47
C THR A 379 4.56 -5.11 -20.23
N ALA A 380 4.30 -5.75 -19.10
CA ALA A 380 2.95 -6.08 -18.61
C ALA A 380 2.69 -5.41 -17.24
N PRO A 381 1.44 -5.02 -16.94
CA PRO A 381 1.09 -4.50 -15.63
C PRO A 381 1.11 -5.63 -14.59
N PHE A 382 1.48 -5.28 -13.36
CA PHE A 382 1.39 -6.20 -12.23
C PHE A 382 -0.07 -6.58 -11.95
N ILE A 383 -0.39 -7.88 -12.02
CA ILE A 383 -1.72 -8.41 -11.76
C ILE A 383 -1.98 -8.47 -10.25
N TYR A 384 -2.93 -7.67 -9.77
CA TYR A 384 -3.33 -7.63 -8.35
C TYR A 384 -4.80 -7.28 -8.16
N SER A 385 -5.22 -6.10 -8.64
CA SER A 385 -6.57 -5.60 -8.42
C SER A 385 -7.63 -6.59 -8.93
N GLY A 386 -8.59 -6.95 -8.09
CA GLY A 386 -9.63 -7.94 -8.37
C GLY A 386 -9.24 -9.40 -8.04
N TRP A 387 -7.96 -9.71 -7.87
CA TRP A 387 -7.45 -11.07 -7.62
C TRP A 387 -7.19 -11.36 -6.13
N GLU A 388 -7.48 -10.41 -5.24
CA GLU A 388 -7.10 -10.45 -3.83
C GLU A 388 -7.59 -11.72 -3.11
N ASN A 389 -8.78 -12.21 -3.48
CA ASN A 389 -9.42 -13.37 -2.86
C ASN A 389 -8.86 -14.73 -3.33
N THR A 390 -8.06 -14.76 -4.40
CA THR A 390 -7.35 -15.98 -4.85
C THR A 390 -5.83 -15.89 -4.70
N PHE A 391 -5.31 -14.68 -4.49
CA PHE A 391 -3.87 -14.39 -4.46
C PHE A 391 -3.10 -15.28 -3.48
N VAL A 392 -3.60 -15.44 -2.25
CA VAL A 392 -2.92 -16.23 -1.20
C VAL A 392 -3.15 -17.73 -1.39
N THR A 393 -4.38 -18.16 -1.66
CA THR A 393 -4.77 -19.57 -1.78
C THR A 393 -4.11 -20.23 -2.98
N THR A 394 -4.21 -19.60 -4.16
CA THR A 394 -3.52 -20.04 -5.37
C THR A 394 -2.01 -19.89 -5.21
N GLY A 395 -1.54 -18.83 -4.55
CA GLY A 395 -0.11 -18.62 -4.27
C GLY A 395 0.51 -19.77 -3.48
N LEU A 396 -0.12 -20.18 -2.37
CA LEU A 396 0.31 -21.35 -1.59
C LEU A 396 0.27 -22.63 -2.42
N LYS A 397 -0.78 -22.84 -3.22
CA LYS A 397 -0.89 -24.04 -4.06
C LYS A 397 0.19 -24.09 -5.13
N MET A 398 0.55 -22.94 -5.70
CA MET A 398 1.65 -22.84 -6.66
C MET A 398 3.01 -23.07 -5.99
N LEU A 399 3.22 -22.62 -4.76
CA LEU A 399 4.41 -22.99 -3.97
C LEU A 399 4.48 -24.50 -3.68
N ASP A 400 3.35 -25.15 -3.39
CA ASP A 400 3.27 -26.62 -3.27
C ASP A 400 3.66 -27.29 -4.60
N PHE A 401 3.18 -26.78 -5.73
CA PHE A 401 3.57 -27.25 -7.06
C PHE A 401 5.08 -27.11 -7.29
N MET A 402 5.67 -25.96 -6.92
CA MET A 402 7.12 -25.74 -7.00
C MET A 402 7.91 -26.76 -6.17
N LYS A 403 7.41 -27.13 -4.98
CA LYS A 403 7.98 -28.15 -4.09
C LYS A 403 7.71 -29.60 -4.53
N GLY A 404 6.81 -29.81 -5.50
CA GLY A 404 6.38 -31.14 -5.93
C GLY A 404 5.31 -31.79 -5.02
N ASN A 405 4.69 -31.00 -4.14
CA ASN A 405 3.61 -31.43 -3.24
C ASN A 405 2.21 -31.29 -3.87
N ALA A 406 2.10 -30.64 -5.03
CA ALA A 406 0.87 -30.48 -5.80
C ALA A 406 1.14 -30.61 -7.31
N THR A 407 0.11 -30.89 -8.10
CA THR A 407 0.22 -30.86 -9.57
C THR A 407 -0.27 -29.52 -10.13
N MET A 408 -0.01 -29.26 -11.42
CA MET A 408 -0.56 -28.07 -12.09
C MET A 408 -2.08 -28.12 -12.15
N GLU A 409 -2.67 -29.32 -12.25
CA GLU A 409 -4.12 -29.52 -12.17
C GLU A 409 -4.70 -29.11 -10.81
N ASP A 410 -3.95 -29.29 -9.71
CA ASP A 410 -4.38 -28.77 -8.40
C ASP A 410 -4.36 -27.24 -8.35
N VAL A 411 -3.38 -26.59 -9.00
CA VAL A 411 -3.31 -25.13 -9.09
C VAL A 411 -4.48 -24.60 -9.93
N ILE A 412 -4.76 -25.22 -11.08
CA ILE A 412 -5.90 -24.89 -11.94
C ILE A 412 -7.21 -25.03 -11.17
N ARG A 413 -7.38 -26.15 -10.45
CA ARG A 413 -8.56 -26.41 -9.63
C ARG A 413 -8.72 -25.37 -8.53
N GLN A 414 -7.63 -24.94 -7.88
CA GLN A 414 -7.68 -23.88 -6.87
C GLN A 414 -8.20 -22.56 -7.46
N LEU A 415 -7.67 -22.12 -8.61
CA LEU A 415 -8.13 -20.91 -9.30
C LEU A 415 -9.61 -20.99 -9.70
N ASP A 416 -10.08 -22.16 -10.15
CA ASP A 416 -11.48 -22.37 -10.51
C ASP A 416 -12.40 -22.44 -9.28
N GLU A 417 -11.95 -23.05 -8.17
CA GLU A 417 -12.67 -23.10 -6.89
C GLU A 417 -12.78 -21.71 -6.24
N ASP A 418 -11.74 -20.89 -6.35
CA ASP A 418 -11.69 -19.53 -5.79
C ASP A 418 -12.54 -18.53 -6.60
N GLN A 419 -12.97 -18.88 -7.81
CA GLN A 419 -13.70 -17.96 -8.70
C GLN A 419 -14.96 -17.39 -8.04
N ASP A 420 -15.71 -18.19 -7.28
CA ASP A 420 -16.89 -17.69 -6.58
C ASP A 420 -16.51 -16.60 -5.58
N SER A 421 -15.43 -16.79 -4.82
CA SER A 421 -14.92 -15.79 -3.87
C SER A 421 -14.36 -14.54 -4.58
N VAL A 422 -13.75 -14.70 -5.76
CA VAL A 422 -13.31 -13.57 -6.60
C VAL A 422 -14.50 -12.74 -7.08
N VAL A 423 -15.52 -13.40 -7.64
CA VAL A 423 -16.68 -12.75 -8.27
C VAL A 423 -17.64 -12.17 -7.23
N ASN A 424 -17.95 -12.95 -6.20
CA ASN A 424 -18.96 -12.61 -5.22
C ASN A 424 -18.39 -11.96 -3.96
N ASN A 425 -17.09 -11.60 -3.97
CA ASN A 425 -16.32 -10.95 -2.90
C ASN A 425 -17.12 -10.81 -1.61
N THR A 426 -17.24 -11.92 -0.87
CA THR A 426 -17.99 -11.97 0.38
C THR A 426 -16.94 -12.07 1.48
N PRO A 427 -16.43 -10.94 1.99
CA PRO A 427 -15.45 -10.99 3.05
C PRO A 427 -16.05 -11.63 4.29
N ASP A 428 -15.25 -12.42 5.00
CA ASP A 428 -15.59 -12.84 6.35
C ASP A 428 -15.57 -11.61 7.26
N PHE A 429 -16.75 -11.09 7.57
CA PHE A 429 -16.90 -9.96 8.47
C PHE A 429 -16.74 -10.40 9.92
N ILE A 430 -15.90 -9.67 10.65
CA ILE A 430 -15.71 -9.79 12.10
C ILE A 430 -16.89 -9.15 12.83
N THR A 431 -17.29 -7.94 12.39
CA THR A 431 -18.41 -7.18 12.94
C THR A 431 -18.91 -6.16 11.91
N THR A 432 -19.94 -5.39 12.25
CA THR A 432 -20.44 -4.27 11.43
C THR A 432 -20.34 -2.96 12.20
N VAL A 433 -19.62 -1.99 11.65
CA VAL A 433 -19.60 -0.60 12.15
C VAL A 433 -20.85 0.13 11.64
N THR A 434 -21.64 0.73 12.53
CA THR A 434 -22.94 1.33 12.17
C THR A 434 -22.88 2.81 11.81
N GLU A 435 -21.78 3.49 12.16
CA GLU A 435 -21.54 4.91 11.90
C GLU A 435 -20.03 5.15 11.70
N GLU A 436 -19.63 6.26 11.09
CA GLU A 436 -18.21 6.58 11.04
C GLU A 436 -17.65 6.76 12.46
N LEU A 437 -16.60 5.98 12.78
CA LEU A 437 -15.86 6.07 14.04
C LEU A 437 -14.58 6.84 13.77
N SER A 438 -14.42 7.99 14.41
CA SER A 438 -13.23 8.83 14.25
C SER A 438 -11.95 8.09 14.65
N GLN A 439 -10.79 8.64 14.29
CA GLN A 439 -9.50 8.12 14.75
C GLN A 439 -9.43 8.00 16.28
N GLN A 440 -10.00 8.97 17.00
CA GLN A 440 -10.06 8.95 18.45
C GLN A 440 -11.02 7.86 18.97
N ASP A 441 -12.18 7.67 18.34
CA ASP A 441 -13.10 6.56 18.67
C ASP A 441 -12.40 5.21 18.47
N CYS A 442 -11.64 5.06 17.39
CA CYS A 442 -10.84 3.87 17.11
C CYS A 442 -9.75 3.66 18.17
N ALA A 443 -9.05 4.72 18.59
CA ALA A 443 -8.06 4.64 19.67
C ALA A 443 -8.67 4.23 21.01
N MET A 444 -9.88 4.69 21.32
CA MET A 444 -10.63 4.23 22.51
C MET A 444 -10.94 2.73 22.43
N LEU A 445 -11.42 2.23 21.30
CA LEU A 445 -11.72 0.80 21.11
C LEU A 445 -10.46 -0.07 21.15
N VAL A 446 -9.39 0.34 20.46
CA VAL A 446 -8.09 -0.35 20.46
C VAL A 446 -7.50 -0.38 21.87
N GLY A 447 -7.51 0.73 22.60
CA GLY A 447 -6.98 0.78 23.96
C GLY A 447 -7.75 -0.13 24.91
N ARG A 448 -9.09 -0.18 24.79
CA ARG A 448 -9.93 -1.08 25.59
C ARG A 448 -9.64 -2.54 25.25
N CYS A 449 -9.55 -2.87 23.96
CA CYS A 449 -9.15 -4.19 23.48
C CYS A 449 -7.80 -4.62 24.09
N PHE A 450 -6.79 -3.75 23.99
CA PHE A 450 -5.43 -4.07 24.42
C PHE A 450 -5.31 -4.18 25.94
N ALA A 451 -5.99 -3.30 26.68
CA ALA A 451 -6.01 -3.39 28.14
C ALA A 451 -6.68 -4.69 28.61
N GLN A 452 -7.82 -5.07 28.02
CA GLN A 452 -8.51 -6.32 28.35
C GLN A 452 -7.67 -7.55 28.02
N ALA A 453 -7.03 -7.58 26.84
CA ALA A 453 -6.24 -8.72 26.38
C ALA A 453 -4.98 -8.95 27.24
N THR A 454 -4.42 -7.89 27.83
CA THR A 454 -3.21 -7.95 28.65
C THR A 454 -3.48 -7.91 30.15
N GLY A 455 -4.74 -7.75 30.57
CA GLY A 455 -5.10 -7.55 31.98
C GLY A 455 -4.58 -6.24 32.58
N SER A 456 -4.38 -5.22 31.74
CA SER A 456 -3.94 -3.89 32.18
C SER A 456 -5.10 -3.09 32.79
N ASP A 457 -4.79 -2.21 33.75
CA ASP A 457 -5.78 -1.35 34.41
C ASP A 457 -6.35 -0.27 33.47
N LEU A 458 -5.52 0.19 32.54
CA LEU A 458 -5.85 1.21 31.54
C LEU A 458 -4.96 1.08 30.30
N ALA A 459 -5.21 1.89 29.27
CA ALA A 459 -4.34 2.03 28.12
C ALA A 459 -4.00 3.48 27.77
N LEU A 460 -2.80 3.67 27.20
CA LEU A 460 -2.37 4.89 26.54
C LEU A 460 -2.11 4.59 25.07
N VAL A 461 -2.92 5.15 24.19
CA VAL A 461 -2.85 4.89 22.76
C VAL A 461 -2.45 6.15 22.02
N SER A 462 -1.27 6.18 21.42
CA SER A 462 -0.87 7.33 20.60
C SER A 462 -1.70 7.42 19.32
N LEU A 463 -1.91 8.64 18.82
CA LEU A 463 -2.55 8.92 17.55
C LEU A 463 -1.48 9.20 16.50
N SER A 464 -1.63 8.65 15.30
CA SER A 464 -0.78 9.06 14.19
C SER A 464 -1.28 10.38 13.62
N THR A 465 -0.42 11.37 13.55
CA THR A 465 -0.67 12.62 12.83
C THR A 465 0.58 12.95 12.03
N TRP A 466 0.50 13.95 11.15
CA TRP A 466 1.68 14.47 10.49
C TRP A 466 2.25 15.63 11.32
N ILE A 467 3.54 15.52 11.68
CA ILE A 467 4.28 16.56 12.38
C ILE A 467 5.43 17.00 11.47
N PRO A 468 5.49 18.29 11.09
CA PRO A 468 6.59 18.81 10.27
C PRO A 468 7.97 18.57 10.91
N GLY A 469 8.95 18.19 10.10
CA GLY A 469 10.32 17.90 10.46
C GLY A 469 10.55 16.55 11.16
N ASN A 470 9.52 15.70 11.29
CA ASN A 470 9.69 14.30 11.66
C ASN A 470 9.92 13.45 10.40
N PRO A 471 10.61 12.29 10.50
CA PRO A 471 10.83 11.37 9.38
C PRO A 471 9.53 10.93 8.67
N THR A 472 9.69 10.37 7.46
CA THR A 472 8.56 9.91 6.61
C THR A 472 7.66 8.88 7.28
N GLU A 473 8.20 8.08 8.20
CA GLU A 473 7.45 7.07 8.97
C GLU A 473 6.48 7.67 9.99
N GLN A 474 6.71 8.93 10.41
CA GLN A 474 5.87 9.64 11.38
C GLN A 474 5.60 8.79 12.64
N ASN A 475 4.34 8.58 13.03
CA ASN A 475 3.99 7.67 14.13
C ASN A 475 3.38 6.37 13.59
N HIS A 476 4.24 5.37 13.47
CA HIS A 476 3.87 4.01 13.05
C HIS A 476 3.35 3.11 14.19
N HIS A 477 3.33 3.63 15.42
CA HIS A 477 2.88 2.93 16.63
C HIS A 477 1.60 3.54 17.22
N GLY A 478 0.91 4.36 16.43
CA GLY A 478 -0.35 4.99 16.80
C GLY A 478 -1.51 4.45 15.96
N VAL A 479 -2.72 4.77 16.40
CA VAL A 479 -3.92 4.56 15.58
C VAL A 479 -3.90 5.60 14.47
N ALA A 480 -3.85 5.17 13.22
CA ALA A 480 -3.57 6.03 12.07
C ALA A 480 -4.81 6.42 11.25
N ALA A 481 -5.97 5.82 11.52
CA ALA A 481 -7.14 5.95 10.66
C ALA A 481 -8.44 5.83 11.45
N LYS A 482 -9.53 6.14 10.74
CA LYS A 482 -10.92 5.97 11.17
C LYS A 482 -11.53 4.70 10.58
N LEU A 483 -12.68 4.28 11.09
CA LEU A 483 -13.51 3.23 10.50
C LEU A 483 -14.79 3.79 9.90
N TYR A 484 -15.17 3.29 8.72
CA TYR A 484 -16.40 3.67 8.04
C TYR A 484 -17.55 2.72 8.38
N ALA A 485 -18.78 3.19 8.20
CA ALA A 485 -19.99 2.40 8.42
C ALA A 485 -20.14 1.27 7.38
N LYS A 486 -19.61 0.08 7.70
CA LYS A 486 -19.66 -1.13 6.87
C LYS A 486 -19.33 -2.38 7.69
N GLY A 487 -19.42 -3.56 7.05
CA GLY A 487 -18.80 -4.77 7.56
C GLY A 487 -17.28 -4.61 7.63
N ILE A 488 -16.69 -5.08 8.74
CA ILE A 488 -15.27 -4.94 9.06
C ILE A 488 -14.59 -6.30 8.94
N THR A 489 -13.50 -6.34 8.17
CA THR A 489 -12.60 -7.50 8.05
C THR A 489 -11.34 -7.31 8.89
N ASP A 490 -10.45 -8.29 8.87
CA ASP A 490 -9.13 -8.14 9.47
C ASP A 490 -8.24 -7.12 8.75
N TYR A 491 -8.40 -6.96 7.43
CA TYR A 491 -7.80 -5.85 6.69
C TYR A 491 -8.26 -4.50 7.24
N ASP A 492 -9.54 -4.33 7.57
CA ASP A 492 -10.04 -3.08 8.17
C ASP A 492 -9.47 -2.84 9.58
N LEU A 493 -9.34 -3.91 10.38
CA LEU A 493 -8.67 -3.79 11.68
C LEU A 493 -7.20 -3.42 11.52
N SER A 494 -6.49 -3.99 10.54
CA SER A 494 -5.08 -3.68 10.28
C SER A 494 -4.84 -2.21 9.90
N VAL A 495 -5.86 -1.51 9.42
CA VAL A 495 -5.80 -0.08 9.10
C VAL A 495 -5.71 0.78 10.37
N ILE A 496 -6.32 0.34 11.48
CA ILE A 496 -6.38 1.09 12.73
C ILE A 496 -5.47 0.55 13.83
N LEU A 497 -4.98 -0.69 13.72
CA LEU A 497 -4.20 -1.34 14.79
C LEU A 497 -2.73 -0.86 14.82
N PRO A 498 -2.25 -0.31 15.95
CA PRO A 498 -0.85 0.08 16.14
C PRO A 498 0.15 -1.07 16.07
N THR A 499 -0.33 -2.31 16.20
CA THR A 499 0.48 -3.53 16.14
C THR A 499 0.46 -4.18 14.75
N GLY A 500 -0.37 -3.70 13.83
CA GLY A 500 -0.63 -4.38 12.57
C GLY A 500 -1.08 -5.81 12.75
N TRP A 501 -0.58 -6.67 11.87
CA TRP A 501 -0.90 -8.10 11.81
C TRP A 501 -0.24 -8.92 12.91
N ASN A 502 1.06 -8.70 13.15
CA ASN A 502 1.88 -9.69 13.85
C ASN A 502 2.55 -9.16 15.12
N ARG A 503 2.55 -7.83 15.37
CA ARG A 503 3.23 -7.29 16.55
C ARG A 503 2.40 -7.58 17.82
N THR A 504 3.10 -7.67 18.93
CA THR A 504 2.54 -7.93 20.24
C THR A 504 2.27 -6.64 21.00
N ILE A 505 1.33 -6.69 21.93
CA ILE A 505 0.94 -5.54 22.76
C ILE A 505 2.03 -5.30 23.81
N GLN A 506 2.49 -4.05 23.94
CA GLN A 506 3.41 -3.63 24.99
C GLN A 506 2.65 -3.17 26.23
N THR A 507 3.24 -3.42 27.40
CA THR A 507 2.72 -2.96 28.69
C THR A 507 3.80 -2.30 29.53
N VAL A 508 3.41 -1.39 30.42
CA VAL A 508 4.32 -0.65 31.29
C VAL A 508 3.64 -0.31 32.62
N SER A 509 4.39 -0.30 33.72
CA SER A 509 3.89 0.17 35.02
C SER A 509 4.16 1.66 35.18
N LEU A 510 3.11 2.47 35.32
CA LEU A 510 3.20 3.93 35.42
C LEU A 510 2.40 4.48 36.60
N THR A 511 2.93 5.52 37.23
CA THR A 511 2.16 6.32 38.19
C THR A 511 1.13 7.20 37.48
N GLY A 512 0.05 7.57 38.18
CA GLY A 512 -0.93 8.52 37.64
C GLY A 512 -0.30 9.86 37.24
N GLN A 513 0.77 10.28 37.92
CA GLN A 513 1.52 11.48 37.54
C GLN A 513 2.25 11.28 36.20
N GLN A 514 2.97 10.18 36.02
CA GLN A 514 3.64 9.86 34.75
C GLN A 514 2.65 9.76 33.59
N ILE A 515 1.46 9.18 33.83
CA ILE A 515 0.38 9.14 32.83
C ILE A 515 -0.06 10.55 32.45
N SER A 516 -0.26 11.43 33.44
CA SER A 516 -0.62 12.84 33.18
C SER A 516 0.47 13.59 32.42
N ASP A 517 1.74 13.33 32.73
CA ASP A 517 2.88 13.97 32.06
C ASP A 517 2.97 13.52 30.60
N LEU A 518 2.80 12.22 30.32
CA LEU A 518 2.74 11.67 28.97
C LEU A 518 1.55 12.21 28.16
N LEU A 519 0.38 12.39 28.79
CA LEU A 519 -0.78 12.99 28.11
C LEU A 519 -0.53 14.46 27.73
N ALA A 520 0.30 15.17 28.49
CA ALA A 520 0.67 16.55 28.19
C ALA A 520 1.77 16.64 27.12
N SER A 521 2.77 15.75 27.17
CA SER A 521 3.91 15.76 26.23
C SER A 521 3.62 15.06 24.91
N GLY A 522 2.77 14.04 24.92
CA GLY A 522 2.61 13.09 23.82
C GLY A 522 3.74 12.07 23.72
N TYR A 523 3.62 11.18 22.74
CA TYR A 523 4.62 10.20 22.33
C TYR A 523 5.70 10.88 21.50
N ASP A 524 6.86 11.19 22.09
CA ASP A 524 8.01 11.70 21.34
C ASP A 524 8.81 10.53 20.74
N ALA A 525 8.42 10.11 19.54
CA ALA A 525 9.04 8.98 18.84
C ALA A 525 10.51 9.22 18.47
N TYR A 526 10.94 10.49 18.39
CA TYR A 526 12.23 10.88 17.80
C TYR A 526 13.14 11.67 18.76
N GLY A 527 12.73 11.84 20.02
CA GLY A 527 13.49 12.58 21.03
C GLY A 527 13.70 14.06 20.69
N ASN A 528 12.80 14.66 19.90
CA ASN A 528 12.93 16.04 19.41
C ASN A 528 11.95 17.02 20.07
N GLY A 529 11.21 16.57 21.08
CA GLY A 529 10.23 17.35 21.84
C GLY A 529 8.88 17.50 21.13
N LYS A 530 8.65 16.83 19.99
CA LYS A 530 7.39 16.89 19.24
C LYS A 530 6.59 15.61 19.45
N GLY A 531 5.77 15.57 20.50
CA GLY A 531 5.00 14.39 20.84
C GLY A 531 3.71 14.23 20.01
N TYR A 532 3.45 12.99 19.59
CA TYR A 532 2.17 12.58 19.05
C TYR A 532 1.13 12.44 20.17
N PRO A 533 -0.11 12.94 20.03
CA PRO A 533 -1.09 12.92 21.12
C PRO A 533 -1.38 11.50 21.61
N TYR A 534 -1.46 11.30 22.93
CA TYR A 534 -2.01 10.08 23.52
C TYR A 534 -3.50 10.24 23.80
N VAL A 535 -4.23 9.14 23.63
CA VAL A 535 -5.59 8.95 24.14
C VAL A 535 -5.51 8.07 25.37
N LEU A 536 -6.00 8.58 26.51
CA LEU A 536 -6.20 7.79 27.72
C LEU A 536 -7.49 6.99 27.60
N VAL A 537 -7.37 5.68 27.73
CA VAL A 537 -8.50 4.74 27.73
C VAL A 537 -8.56 4.09 29.11
N SER A 538 -9.54 4.47 29.92
CA SER A 538 -9.62 4.00 31.31
C SER A 538 -11.05 4.04 31.83
N PRO A 539 -11.44 3.09 32.72
CA PRO A 539 -12.72 3.17 33.42
C PRO A 539 -12.70 4.17 34.59
N VAL A 540 -11.52 4.66 34.98
CA VAL A 540 -11.34 5.58 36.12
C VAL A 540 -10.31 6.67 35.80
N GLN A 541 -10.41 7.82 36.44
CA GLN A 541 -9.37 8.84 36.33
C GLN A 541 -8.13 8.39 37.12
N PRO A 542 -6.92 8.38 36.51
CA PRO A 542 -5.69 8.01 37.22
C PRO A 542 -5.37 8.98 38.37
N GLU A 543 -5.09 8.44 39.55
CA GLU A 543 -4.68 9.21 40.72
C GLU A 543 -3.15 9.32 40.75
N ALA A 544 -2.62 10.54 40.96
CA ALA A 544 -1.19 10.84 40.82
C ALA A 544 -0.25 9.87 41.58
N GLY A 545 -0.62 9.46 42.80
CA GLY A 545 0.20 8.59 43.65
C GLY A 545 -0.03 7.08 43.48
N LYS A 546 -0.98 6.66 42.64
CA LYS A 546 -1.23 5.24 42.36
C LYS A 546 -0.45 4.79 41.13
N THR A 547 -0.01 3.54 41.15
CA THR A 547 0.64 2.87 40.02
C THR A 547 -0.37 1.99 39.32
N TYR A 548 -0.33 1.99 37.99
CA TYR A 548 -1.23 1.27 37.10
C TYR A 548 -0.41 0.41 36.13
N GLN A 549 -0.91 -0.77 35.81
CA GLN A 549 -0.47 -1.51 34.63
C GLN A 549 -1.14 -0.89 33.40
N VAL A 550 -0.34 -0.48 32.43
CA VAL A 550 -0.81 0.27 31.25
C VAL A 550 -0.47 -0.51 29.98
N ALA A 551 -1.48 -0.83 29.18
CA ALA A 551 -1.25 -1.23 27.79
C ALA A 551 -0.90 0.03 26.98
N ILE A 552 0.23 0.03 26.27
CA ILE A 552 0.75 1.26 25.67
C ILE A 552 1.07 1.08 24.19
N CYS A 553 0.64 2.05 23.37
CA CYS A 553 0.94 2.12 21.95
C CYS A 553 1.73 3.40 21.65
N GLY A 554 2.99 3.24 21.23
CA GLY A 554 3.96 4.32 21.12
C GLY A 554 4.71 4.46 22.45
N VAL A 555 5.93 3.93 22.49
CA VAL A 555 6.83 4.01 23.65
C VAL A 555 8.10 4.71 23.18
N SER A 556 8.45 5.84 23.80
CA SER A 556 9.66 6.56 23.45
C SER A 556 10.89 5.91 24.08
N ASP A 557 12.06 6.13 23.50
CA ASP A 557 13.34 5.68 24.08
C ASP A 557 13.52 6.22 25.50
N GLN A 558 13.07 7.46 25.75
CA GLN A 558 13.08 8.05 27.08
C GLN A 558 12.21 7.25 28.05
N LEU A 559 10.96 6.92 27.68
CA LEU A 559 10.07 6.14 28.53
C LEU A 559 10.62 4.74 28.78
N ALA A 560 11.19 4.10 27.75
CA ALA A 560 11.81 2.79 27.87
C ALA A 560 13.05 2.79 28.78
N ALA A 561 13.75 3.93 28.92
CA ALA A 561 14.87 4.09 29.84
C ALA A 561 14.42 4.36 31.29
N GLU A 562 13.25 4.97 31.49
CA GLU A 562 12.74 5.38 32.80
C GLU A 562 11.77 4.36 33.44
N ALA A 563 11.17 3.48 32.63
CA ALA A 563 10.19 2.49 33.08
C ALA A 563 10.44 1.10 32.45
N THR A 564 10.03 0.04 33.15
CA THR A 564 10.12 -1.31 32.61
C THR A 564 8.97 -1.57 31.65
N VAL A 565 9.29 -1.59 30.35
CA VAL A 565 8.36 -1.95 29.27
C VAL A 565 8.45 -3.45 29.02
N THR A 566 7.30 -4.12 29.03
CA THR A 566 7.18 -5.57 28.90
C THR A 566 6.39 -5.92 27.64
N ASP A 567 6.96 -6.78 26.80
CA ASP A 567 6.22 -7.46 25.74
C ASP A 567 5.27 -8.49 26.38
N SER A 568 3.96 -8.33 26.14
CA SER A 568 2.96 -9.25 26.70
C SER A 568 2.94 -10.62 26.02
N GLY A 569 3.54 -10.76 24.83
CA GLY A 569 3.39 -11.94 23.98
C GLY A 569 2.00 -12.08 23.32
N VAL A 570 1.07 -11.15 23.57
CA VAL A 570 -0.28 -11.16 22.99
C VAL A 570 -0.27 -10.44 21.65
N VAL A 571 -0.55 -11.16 20.57
CA VAL A 571 -0.66 -10.59 19.21
C VAL A 571 -1.87 -9.66 19.13
N GLY A 572 -1.64 -8.40 18.74
CA GLY A 572 -2.70 -7.38 18.76
C GLY A 572 -3.84 -7.66 17.79
N MET A 573 -3.56 -8.24 16.62
CA MET A 573 -4.58 -8.65 15.65
C MET A 573 -5.51 -9.74 16.21
N ASP A 574 -4.97 -10.74 16.91
CA ASP A 574 -5.78 -11.83 17.50
C ASP A 574 -6.68 -11.30 18.64
N ALA A 575 -6.12 -10.41 19.47
CA ALA A 575 -6.87 -9.70 20.48
C ALA A 575 -8.01 -8.88 19.85
N ALA A 576 -7.74 -8.15 18.76
CA ALA A 576 -8.73 -7.34 18.06
C ALA A 576 -9.82 -8.19 17.41
N LYS A 577 -9.47 -9.28 16.71
CA LYS A 577 -10.44 -10.24 16.14
C LYS A 577 -11.39 -10.75 17.22
N THR A 578 -10.85 -11.10 18.39
CA THR A 578 -11.64 -11.57 19.54
C THR A 578 -12.53 -10.45 20.11
N PHE A 579 -11.97 -9.26 20.35
CA PHE A 579 -12.68 -8.12 20.95
C PHE A 579 -13.79 -7.62 20.03
N PHE A 580 -13.48 -7.28 18.78
CA PHE A 580 -14.46 -6.77 17.82
C PHE A 580 -15.47 -7.85 17.42
N GLY A 581 -15.05 -9.12 17.32
CA GLY A 581 -15.93 -10.25 17.00
C GLY A 581 -16.95 -10.59 18.10
N ALA A 582 -16.77 -10.08 19.32
CA ALA A 582 -17.77 -10.18 20.38
C ALA A 582 -19.01 -9.30 20.13
N TYR A 583 -18.93 -8.36 19.18
CA TYR A 583 -20.01 -7.45 18.82
C TYR A 583 -20.66 -7.90 17.51
N THR A 584 -21.99 -8.01 17.50
CA THR A 584 -22.73 -8.11 16.22
C THR A 584 -22.60 -6.80 15.42
N THR A 585 -22.67 -5.67 16.12
CA THR A 585 -22.50 -4.33 15.57
C THR A 585 -21.73 -3.46 16.56
N ILE A 586 -20.93 -2.52 16.06
CA ILE A 586 -20.13 -1.60 16.87
C ILE A 586 -20.39 -0.14 16.45
N SER A 587 -20.39 0.75 17.44
CA SER A 587 -20.75 2.16 17.31
C SER A 587 -19.90 3.04 18.24
N ARG A 588 -20.08 4.37 18.18
CA ARG A 588 -19.38 5.26 19.12
C ARG A 588 -19.74 4.96 20.57
N ALA A 589 -20.94 4.44 20.84
CA ALA A 589 -21.36 4.10 22.20
C ALA A 589 -20.49 3.01 22.84
N ASP A 590 -19.89 2.14 22.03
CA ASP A 590 -19.06 1.01 22.50
C ASP A 590 -17.63 1.45 22.90
N THR A 591 -17.24 2.69 22.58
CA THR A 591 -15.95 3.29 22.98
C THR A 591 -15.84 3.49 24.48
N ALA A 592 -16.98 3.61 25.19
CA ALA A 592 -17.00 3.81 26.63
C ALA A 592 -16.52 2.55 27.36
N TRP A 593 -15.53 2.73 28.23
CA TRP A 593 -15.09 1.71 29.18
C TRP A 593 -15.68 2.07 30.55
N SER A 594 -16.73 1.36 30.95
CA SER A 594 -17.43 1.54 32.22
C SER A 594 -17.02 0.53 33.28
#